data_AF-X1MYA0-F1
#
_entry.id   AF-X1MYA0-F1
#
_cell.length_a   1.000
_cell.length_b   1.000
_cell.length_c   1.000
_cell.angle_alpha   90.00
_cell.angle_beta   90.00
_cell.angle_gamma   90.00
#
_symmetry.space_group_name_H-M   'P 1'
#
loop_
_entity.id
_entity.type
_entity.pdbx_description
1 polymer ?
#
loop_
_entity_poly.entity_id
_entity_poly.type
_entity_poly.pdbx_seq_one_letter_code
_entity_poly.pdbx_strand_id
1 'polypeptide(L)'
;MPEDEVARILLEESLGEIKLCIGRDIVLKKSEPPRRNYRDIIAGKLDMLIDGLTLVTVENGRAGQKAGLARGDLIVAINGAATRYMPFKDATGIIEDNNKSTVTFTVRRDVTIWKGK
;
A
#
# COMPACT_ATOMS: atom_id res chain seq x y z
N MET A 1 -18.20 0.18 15.13
CA MET A 1 -18.04 -1.09 15.86
C MET A 1 -16.84 -0.94 16.78
N PRO A 2 -16.99 -1.27 18.06
CA PRO A 2 -15.90 -1.41 19.01
C PRO A 2 -14.86 -2.45 18.55
N GLU A 3 -13.60 -2.30 18.97
CA GLU A 3 -12.49 -3.19 18.58
C GLU A 3 -12.71 -4.65 19.00
N ASP A 4 -13.33 -4.85 20.16
CA ASP A 4 -13.74 -6.14 20.71
C ASP A 4 -14.82 -6.83 19.87
N GLU A 5 -15.79 -6.07 19.35
CA GLU A 5 -16.82 -6.59 18.46
C GLU A 5 -16.23 -7.07 17.12
N VAL A 6 -15.29 -6.30 16.56
CA VAL A 6 -14.55 -6.67 15.35
C VAL A 6 -13.72 -7.94 15.59
N ALA A 7 -13.02 -8.03 16.73
CA ALA A 7 -12.23 -9.20 17.09
C ALA A 7 -13.10 -10.46 17.22
N ARG A 8 -14.26 -10.37 17.86
CA ARG A 8 -15.20 -11.50 18.00
C ARG A 8 -15.68 -12.01 16.64
N ILE A 9 -16.11 -11.13 15.74
CA ILE A 9 -16.58 -11.54 14.41
C ILE A 9 -15.43 -12.15 13.58
N LEU A 10 -14.23 -11.58 13.66
CA LEU A 10 -13.08 -12.08 12.90
C LEU A 10 -12.49 -13.38 13.45
N LEU A 11 -12.59 -13.65 14.76
CA LEU A 11 -11.87 -14.74 15.43
C LEU A 11 -12.81 -15.85 15.95
N GLU A 12 -14.01 -15.50 16.41
CA GLU A 12 -14.93 -16.41 17.13
C GLU A 12 -16.04 -16.99 16.26
N GLU A 13 -16.66 -16.22 15.35
CA GLU A 13 -17.71 -16.73 14.47
C GLU A 13 -17.14 -17.66 13.38
N SER A 14 -17.81 -18.78 13.11
CA SER A 14 -17.31 -19.85 12.23
C SER A 14 -17.48 -19.49 10.74
N LEU A 15 -16.72 -18.51 10.27
CA LEU A 15 -16.53 -18.27 8.86
C LEU A 15 -15.28 -19.04 8.41
N GLY A 16 -15.45 -20.06 7.57
CA GLY A 16 -14.33 -20.84 7.01
C GLY A 16 -13.38 -20.00 6.16
N GLU A 17 -13.88 -18.87 5.65
CA GLU A 17 -13.14 -17.86 4.92
C GLU A 17 -13.69 -16.48 5.31
N ILE A 18 -12.79 -15.51 5.55
CA ILE A 18 -13.15 -14.10 5.73
C ILE A 18 -12.48 -13.28 4.64
N LYS A 19 -13.30 -12.65 3.78
CA LYS A 19 -12.83 -11.69 2.78
C LYS A 19 -13.07 -10.29 3.30
N LEU A 20 -12.00 -9.49 3.36
CA LEU A 20 -12.07 -8.11 3.84
C LEU A 20 -11.14 -7.20 3.05
N CYS A 21 -11.48 -5.90 3.03
CA CYS A 21 -10.65 -4.85 2.45
C CYS A 21 -10.03 -4.06 3.59
N ILE A 22 -8.70 -4.03 3.67
CA ILE A 22 -7.96 -3.25 4.68
C ILE A 22 -7.49 -1.94 4.04
N GLY A 23 -7.96 -0.82 4.59
CA GLY A 23 -7.43 0.52 4.31
C GLY A 23 -6.43 0.93 5.38
N ARG A 24 -5.25 1.43 5.01
CA ARG A 24 -4.27 1.99 5.96
C ARG A 24 -3.24 2.90 5.31
N ASP A 25 -2.59 3.71 6.13
CA ASP A 25 -1.43 4.49 5.73
C ASP A 25 -0.14 3.71 5.96
N ILE A 26 0.77 3.79 4.99
CA ILE A 26 2.10 3.19 5.03
C ILE A 26 3.13 4.30 4.81
N VAL A 27 3.98 4.52 5.80
CA VAL A 27 5.05 5.52 5.74
C VAL A 27 6.35 4.86 5.28
N LEU A 28 6.86 5.28 4.12
CA LEU A 28 8.14 4.84 3.58
C LEU A 28 9.19 5.94 3.79
N LYS A 29 10.32 5.58 4.39
CA LYS A 29 11.50 6.45 4.51
C LYS A 29 12.38 6.31 3.26
N LYS A 30 12.73 7.42 2.62
CA LYS A 30 13.66 7.43 1.49
C LYS A 30 15.08 7.18 1.98
N SER A 31 15.90 6.53 1.16
CA SER A 31 17.32 6.32 1.48
C SER A 31 18.10 7.63 1.40
N GLU A 32 19.21 7.70 2.13
CA GLU A 32 20.24 8.74 1.98
C GLU A 32 21.47 8.14 1.27
N PRO A 33 21.97 8.72 0.16
CA PRO A 33 21.42 9.88 -0.56
C PRO A 33 20.06 9.58 -1.23
N PRO A 34 19.24 10.62 -1.45
CA PRO A 34 17.91 10.45 -2.02
C PRO A 34 17.99 9.89 -3.45
N ARG A 35 17.28 8.78 -3.67
CA ARG A 35 17.10 8.22 -5.01
C ARG A 35 16.08 9.05 -5.77
N ARG A 36 16.28 9.20 -7.07
CA ARG A 36 15.45 10.07 -7.93
C ARG A 36 14.28 9.36 -8.60
N ASN A 37 14.30 8.03 -8.67
CA ASN A 37 13.28 7.24 -9.36
C ASN A 37 12.40 6.49 -8.36
N TYR A 38 11.07 6.56 -8.54
CA TYR A 38 10.12 5.87 -7.69
C TYR A 38 10.38 4.36 -7.58
N ARG A 39 10.87 3.73 -8.67
CA ARG A 39 11.19 2.30 -8.69
C ARG A 39 12.25 1.95 -7.68
N ASP A 40 13.27 2.79 -7.54
CA ASP A 40 14.33 2.55 -6.57
C ASP A 40 13.94 2.99 -5.15
N ILE A 41 13.09 4.01 -5.03
CA ILE A 41 12.55 4.46 -3.72
C ILE A 41 11.69 3.36 -3.10
N ILE A 42 10.76 2.79 -3.87
CA ILE A 42 9.86 1.72 -3.43
C ILE A 42 10.55 0.36 -3.50
N ALA A 43 11.52 0.17 -4.39
CA ALA A 43 11.99 -1.14 -4.85
C ALA A 43 10.81 -1.97 -5.38
N GLY A 44 10.12 -1.43 -6.39
CA GLY A 44 8.88 -2.01 -6.92
C GLY A 44 8.38 -1.32 -8.18
N LYS A 45 7.35 -1.92 -8.81
CA LYS A 45 6.70 -1.40 -10.01
C LYS A 45 5.26 -1.00 -9.71
N LEU A 46 4.93 0.25 -10.00
CA LEU A 46 3.56 0.77 -10.09
C LEU A 46 3.07 0.68 -11.54
N ASP A 47 1.76 0.52 -11.71
CA ASP A 47 1.07 0.57 -13.00
C ASP A 47 -0.35 1.12 -12.83
N MET A 48 -0.97 1.59 -13.91
CA MET A 48 -2.37 2.01 -13.91
C MET A 48 -3.24 0.82 -14.35
N LEU A 49 -3.95 0.22 -13.41
CA LEU A 49 -4.91 -0.85 -13.67
C LEU A 49 -6.34 -0.28 -13.63
N ILE A 50 -7.34 -1.14 -13.90
CA ILE A 50 -8.75 -0.72 -13.98
C ILE A 50 -9.24 -0.03 -12.70
N ASP A 51 -8.76 -0.46 -11.53
CA ASP A 51 -9.15 0.10 -10.23
C ASP A 51 -8.33 1.34 -9.83
N GLY A 52 -7.24 1.64 -10.53
CA GLY A 52 -6.38 2.79 -10.30
C GLY A 52 -4.89 2.44 -10.23
N LEU A 53 -4.14 3.28 -9.50
CA LEU A 53 -2.70 3.12 -9.32
C LEU A 53 -2.41 1.91 -8.42
N THR A 54 -1.79 0.88 -8.98
CA THR A 54 -1.58 -0.40 -8.29
C THR A 54 -0.11 -0.74 -8.20
N LEU A 55 0.32 -1.26 -7.04
CA LEU A 55 1.64 -1.84 -6.86
C LEU A 55 1.69 -3.26 -7.44
N VAL A 56 2.20 -3.38 -8.66
CA VAL A 56 2.25 -4.65 -9.40
C VAL A 56 3.36 -5.56 -8.88
N THR A 57 4.48 -4.98 -8.46
CA THR A 57 5.59 -5.72 -7.84
C THR A 57 6.22 -4.93 -6.71
N VAL A 58 6.76 -5.65 -5.73
CA VAL A 58 7.63 -5.11 -4.69
C VAL A 58 8.71 -6.15 -4.38
N GLU A 59 9.95 -5.70 -4.27
CA GLU A 59 11.09 -6.57 -4.04
C GLU A 59 11.14 -7.04 -2.59
N ASN A 60 11.41 -8.34 -2.39
CA ASN A 60 11.47 -8.94 -1.07
C ASN A 60 12.62 -8.36 -0.23
N GLY A 61 12.33 -8.03 1.03
CA GLY A 61 13.29 -7.49 1.99
C GLY A 61 13.77 -6.06 1.68
N ARG A 62 13.19 -5.39 0.70
CA ARG A 62 13.55 -4.02 0.28
C ARG A 62 12.60 -2.96 0.85
N ALA A 63 12.86 -1.69 0.51
CA ALA A 63 12.27 -0.52 1.15
C ALA A 63 10.72 -0.59 1.21
N GLY A 64 10.06 -0.84 0.09
CA GLY A 64 8.60 -0.93 0.02
C GLY A 64 8.04 -2.05 0.88
N GLN A 65 8.55 -3.28 0.74
CA GLN A 65 8.05 -4.40 1.52
C GLN A 65 8.33 -4.22 3.02
N LYS A 66 9.50 -3.70 3.39
CA LYS A 66 9.83 -3.39 4.79
C LYS A 66 8.92 -2.33 5.39
N ALA A 67 8.43 -1.38 4.59
CA ALA A 67 7.43 -0.41 5.01
C ALA A 67 6.01 -1.02 5.15
N GLY A 68 5.77 -2.22 4.60
CA GLY A 68 4.49 -2.92 4.66
C GLY A 68 3.70 -2.91 3.35
N LEU A 69 4.27 -2.33 2.27
CA LEU A 69 3.69 -2.42 0.95
C LEU A 69 3.74 -3.86 0.44
N ALA A 70 2.71 -4.28 -0.30
CA ALA A 70 2.64 -5.59 -0.90
C ALA A 70 2.15 -5.50 -2.35
N ARG A 71 2.50 -6.52 -3.14
CA ARG A 71 1.92 -6.69 -4.46
C ARG A 71 0.39 -6.73 -4.36
N GLY A 72 -0.26 -6.00 -5.27
CA GLY A 72 -1.72 -5.88 -5.31
C GLY A 72 -2.27 -4.72 -4.48
N ASP A 73 -1.44 -3.97 -3.77
CA ASP A 73 -1.90 -2.74 -3.09
C ASP A 73 -2.46 -1.75 -4.12
N LEU A 74 -3.71 -1.36 -3.91
CA LEU A 74 -4.31 -0.22 -4.58
C LEU A 74 -3.90 1.04 -3.82
N ILE A 75 -3.05 1.86 -4.42
CA ILE A 75 -2.59 3.12 -3.84
C ILE A 75 -3.68 4.16 -4.11
N VAL A 76 -4.45 4.53 -3.08
CA VAL A 76 -5.56 5.48 -3.22
C VAL A 76 -5.16 6.93 -2.93
N ALA A 77 -4.06 7.14 -2.20
CA ALA A 77 -3.45 8.45 -2.02
C ALA A 77 -1.93 8.37 -1.81
N ILE A 78 -1.21 9.41 -2.20
CA ILE A 78 0.21 9.61 -1.94
C ILE A 78 0.38 10.96 -1.26
N ASN A 79 0.93 10.98 -0.04
CA ASN A 79 1.06 12.18 0.79
C ASN A 79 -0.28 12.95 0.94
N GLY A 80 -1.39 12.21 1.06
CA GLY A 80 -2.74 12.77 1.17
C GLY A 80 -3.39 13.19 -0.16
N ALA A 81 -2.65 13.20 -1.28
CA ALA A 81 -3.21 13.50 -2.59
C ALA A 81 -3.83 12.24 -3.23
N ALA A 82 -5.12 12.30 -3.55
CA ALA A 82 -5.86 11.18 -4.12
C ALA A 82 -5.37 10.81 -5.53
N THR A 83 -5.24 9.52 -5.82
CA THR A 83 -4.64 9.00 -7.07
C THR A 83 -5.66 8.57 -8.13
N ARG A 84 -6.96 8.47 -7.80
CA ARG A 84 -8.00 7.86 -8.67
C ARG A 84 -8.05 8.43 -10.10
N TYR A 85 -7.80 9.73 -10.25
CA TYR A 85 -7.80 10.43 -11.54
C TYR A 85 -6.45 11.11 -11.81
N MET A 86 -5.43 10.76 -11.03
CA MET A 86 -4.10 11.33 -11.14
C MET A 86 -3.35 10.65 -12.29
N PRO A 87 -2.78 11.42 -13.25
CA PRO A 87 -1.89 10.86 -14.25
C PRO A 87 -0.72 10.13 -13.60
N PHE A 88 -0.32 9.00 -14.19
CA PHE A 88 0.78 8.18 -13.64
C PHE A 88 2.05 8.98 -13.38
N LYS A 89 2.40 9.90 -14.29
CA LYS A 89 3.58 10.78 -14.17
C LYS A 89 3.51 11.69 -12.95
N ASP A 90 2.34 12.21 -12.62
CA ASP A 90 2.16 13.10 -11.48
C ASP A 90 2.26 12.31 -10.17
N ALA A 91 1.67 11.11 -10.13
CA ALA A 91 1.79 10.20 -9.00
C ALA A 91 3.25 9.82 -8.72
N THR A 92 4.02 9.46 -9.74
CA THR A 92 5.46 9.17 -9.58
C THR A 92 6.25 10.42 -9.18
N GLY A 93 5.88 11.60 -9.71
CA GLY A 93 6.50 12.86 -9.32
C GLY A 93 6.37 13.18 -7.84
N ILE A 94 5.21 12.89 -7.21
CA ILE A 94 5.03 13.06 -5.76
C ILE A 94 5.96 12.11 -4.98
N ILE A 95 6.13 10.88 -5.44
CA ILE A 95 7.02 9.89 -4.80
C ILE A 95 8.48 10.34 -4.93
N GLU A 96 8.85 10.93 -6.06
CA GLU A 96 10.22 11.33 -6.41
C GLU A 96 10.64 12.68 -5.81
N ASP A 97 9.74 13.42 -5.17
CA ASP A 97 10.03 14.73 -4.56
C ASP A 97 11.08 14.65 -3.44
N ASN A 98 12.32 15.06 -3.74
CA ASN A 98 13.45 14.97 -2.80
C ASN A 98 13.41 16.01 -1.68
N ASN A 99 12.45 16.94 -1.68
CA ASN A 99 12.27 17.87 -0.56
C ASN A 99 11.67 17.17 0.68
N LYS A 100 11.18 15.93 0.53
CA LYS A 100 10.64 15.12 1.61
C LYS A 100 11.47 13.85 1.79
N SER A 101 11.87 13.58 3.02
CA SER A 101 12.58 12.35 3.41
C SER A 101 11.65 11.13 3.53
N THR A 102 10.34 11.35 3.50
CA THR A 102 9.32 10.29 3.59
C THR A 102 8.25 10.43 2.51
N VAL A 103 7.59 9.32 2.21
CA VAL A 103 6.38 9.26 1.37
C VAL A 103 5.35 8.41 2.11
N THR A 104 4.15 8.94 2.30
CA THR A 104 3.01 8.22 2.88
C THR A 104 2.13 7.70 1.76
N PHE A 105 1.86 6.40 1.75
CA PHE A 105 0.93 5.75 0.84
C PHE A 105 -0.33 5.36 1.60
N THR A 106 -1.48 5.88 1.21
CA THR A 106 -2.77 5.33 1.66
C THR A 106 -3.12 4.19 0.72
N VAL A 107 -3.24 2.97 1.26
CA VAL A 107 -3.47 1.76 0.47
C VAL A 107 -4.80 1.11 0.82
N ARG A 108 -5.40 0.45 -0.16
CA ARG A 108 -6.47 -0.54 0.03
C ARG A 108 -5.98 -1.90 -0.45
N ARG A 109 -6.17 -2.92 0.39
CA ARG A 109 -5.78 -4.29 0.10
C ARG A 109 -6.91 -5.24 0.43
N ASP A 110 -7.31 -6.02 -0.57
CA ASP A 110 -8.23 -7.13 -0.34
C ASP A 110 -7.44 -8.34 0.19
N VAL A 111 -7.91 -8.88 1.31
CA VAL A 111 -7.29 -9.98 2.03
C VAL A 111 -8.33 -11.06 2.25
N THR A 112 -7.96 -12.28 1.91
CA THR A 112 -8.67 -13.48 2.36
C THR A 112 -7.93 -14.07 3.55
N ILE A 113 -8.61 -14.17 4.68
CA ILE A 113 -8.15 -14.88 5.87
C ILE A 113 -8.85 -16.23 5.89
N TRP A 114 -8.06 -17.30 5.84
CA TRP A 114 -8.54 -18.66 6.02
C TRP A 114 -8.37 -19.07 7.47
N LYS A 115 -9.42 -19.59 8.11
CA LYS A 115 -9.28 -20.19 9.44
C LYS A 115 -8.61 -21.55 9.26
N GLY A 116 -7.40 -21.70 9.78
CA GLY A 116 -6.72 -23.00 9.85
C GLY A 116 -7.56 -24.00 10.64
N LYS A 117 -7.50 -25.28 10.26
CA LYS A 117 -8.06 -26.36 11.08
C LYS A 117 -7.42 -26.40 12.47
#